data_AF-A0AAX0R3J6-F1
#
_entry.id   AF-A0AAX0R3J6-F1
#
_cell.length_a   1.000
_cell.length_b   1.000
_cell.length_c   1.000
_cell.angle_alpha   90.00
_cell.angle_beta   90.00
_cell.angle_gamma   90.00
#
_symmetry.space_group_name_H-M   'P 1'
#
loop_
_entity.id
_entity.type
_entity.pdbx_description
1 polymer ?
#
loop_
_entity_poly.entity_id
_entity_poly.type
_entity_poly.pdbx_seq_one_letter_code
_entity_poly.pdbx_strand_id
1 'polypeptide(L)'
;MRALAVYLALLLALPLATLAILFPANVYRAQGIAALDCDGPGQVLMLAVPTILIYGAGALFAYRAGRRFHRLVFLLCLVIALATVLNIAEAVHELYRNAADGECL
;
A
#
# COMPACT_ATOMS: atom_id res chain seq x y z
N MET A 1 23.10 15.98 -4.93
CA MET A 1 22.46 15.21 -6.02
C MET A 1 21.74 13.96 -5.53
N ARG A 2 22.37 13.08 -4.72
CA ARG A 2 21.74 11.82 -4.26
C ARG A 2 20.39 11.98 -3.53
N ALA A 3 20.26 12.93 -2.62
CA ALA A 3 18.99 13.16 -1.91
C ALA A 3 17.86 13.67 -2.82
N LEU A 4 18.19 14.50 -3.82
CA LEU A 4 17.21 15.00 -4.79
C LEU A 4 16.63 13.85 -5.62
N ALA A 5 17.49 12.93 -6.07
CA ALA A 5 17.07 11.75 -6.83
C ALA A 5 16.10 10.85 -6.02
N VAL A 6 16.37 10.65 -4.71
CA VAL A 6 15.47 9.91 -3.83
C VAL A 6 14.11 10.59 -3.71
N TYR A 7 14.06 11.91 -3.53
CA TYR A 7 12.79 12.63 -3.46
C TYR A 7 12.01 12.64 -4.77
N LEU A 8 12.71 12.75 -5.90
CA LEU A 8 12.09 12.61 -7.22
C LEU A 8 11.49 11.22 -7.42
N ALA A 9 12.20 10.16 -7.01
CA ALA A 9 11.66 8.80 -7.05
C ALA A 9 10.40 8.65 -6.18
N LEU A 10 10.39 9.21 -4.97
CA LEU A 10 9.22 9.21 -4.08
C LEU A 10 8.04 9.99 -4.66
N LEU A 11 8.29 11.08 -5.38
CA LEU A 11 7.26 11.85 -6.08
C LEU A 11 6.70 11.08 -7.28
N LEU A 12 7.56 10.45 -8.07
CA LEU A 12 7.15 9.63 -9.22
C LEU A 12 6.38 8.37 -8.80
N ALA A 13 6.66 7.84 -7.61
CA ALA A 13 5.95 6.69 -7.04
C ALA A 13 4.61 7.04 -6.37
N LEU A 14 4.26 8.33 -6.25
CA LEU A 14 3.00 8.78 -5.66
C LEU A 14 1.74 8.16 -6.29
N PRO A 15 1.58 8.11 -7.64
CA PRO A 15 0.42 7.45 -8.24
C PRO A 15 0.33 5.96 -7.89
N LEU A 16 1.47 5.27 -7.80
CA LEU A 16 1.51 3.88 -7.39
C LEU A 16 1.06 3.71 -5.93
N ALA A 17 1.50 4.60 -5.03
CA ALA A 17 1.02 4.62 -3.65
C ALA A 17 -0.48 4.90 -3.54
N THR A 18 -1.00 5.86 -4.33
CA THR A 18 -2.44 6.16 -4.31
C THR A 18 -3.26 4.95 -4.76
N LEU A 19 -2.79 4.23 -5.79
CA LEU A 19 -3.44 2.99 -6.22
C LEU A 19 -3.34 1.95 -5.10
N ALA A 20 -2.16 1.71 -4.54
CA ALA A 20 -1.98 0.70 -3.49
C ALA A 20 -2.80 0.96 -2.21
N ILE A 21 -3.14 2.22 -1.91
CA ILE A 21 -3.98 2.58 -0.75
C ILE A 21 -5.46 2.52 -1.08
N LEU A 22 -5.86 2.95 -2.28
CA LEU A 22 -7.27 3.12 -2.65
C LEU A 22 -7.86 1.92 -3.39
N PHE A 23 -7.02 1.00 -3.89
CA PHE A 23 -7.52 -0.14 -4.63
C PHE A 23 -8.31 -1.06 -3.70
N PRO A 24 -9.61 -1.28 -3.97
CA PRO A 24 -10.46 -2.06 -3.09
C PRO A 24 -10.07 -3.53 -3.15
N ALA A 25 -10.17 -4.20 -1.99
CA ALA A 25 -9.98 -5.64 -1.87
C ALA A 25 -11.01 -6.47 -2.64
N ASN A 26 -12.22 -5.92 -2.82
CA ASN A 26 -13.28 -6.53 -3.62
C ASN A 26 -13.91 -5.43 -4.50
N VAL A 27 -13.62 -5.50 -5.79
CA VAL A 27 -14.08 -4.51 -6.78
C VAL A 27 -15.60 -4.54 -6.91
N TYR A 28 -16.23 -5.72 -6.79
CA TYR A 28 -17.67 -5.89 -6.88
C TYR A 28 -18.39 -5.28 -5.69
N ARG A 29 -17.90 -5.54 -4.48
CA ARG A 29 -18.49 -4.98 -3.24
C ARG A 29 -18.34 -3.46 -3.19
N ALA A 30 -17.22 -2.93 -3.68
CA ALA A 30 -17.01 -1.48 -3.83
C ALA A 30 -17.97 -0.84 -4.86
N GLN A 31 -18.45 -1.61 -5.83
CA GLN A 31 -19.47 -1.20 -6.79
C GLN A 31 -20.91 -1.43 -6.30
N GLY A 32 -21.08 -1.89 -5.06
CA GLY A 32 -22.40 -2.20 -4.47
C GLY A 32 -23.00 -3.51 -4.96
N ILE A 33 -22.22 -4.34 -5.65
CA ILE A 33 -22.62 -5.66 -6.10
C ILE A 33 -22.18 -6.67 -5.03
N ALA A 34 -23.14 -7.43 -4.50
CA ALA A 34 -22.85 -8.56 -3.61
C ALA A 34 -22.35 -9.76 -4.43
N ALA A 35 -21.24 -9.58 -5.14
CA ALA A 35 -20.53 -10.66 -5.82
C ALA A 35 -19.24 -10.99 -5.05
N LEU A 36 -18.98 -12.28 -5.01
CA LEU A 36 -17.86 -12.88 -4.33
C LEU A 36 -16.60 -12.76 -5.19
N ASP A 37 -15.51 -12.30 -4.58
CA ASP A 37 -14.20 -12.21 -5.23
C ASP A 37 -13.28 -13.29 -4.64
N CYS A 38 -12.95 -14.30 -5.45
CA CYS A 38 -12.10 -15.42 -5.06
C CYS A 38 -10.67 -15.32 -5.66
N ASP A 39 -10.35 -14.26 -6.40
CA ASP A 39 -9.02 -14.06 -6.98
C ASP A 39 -7.93 -13.77 -5.92
N GLY A 40 -8.35 -13.59 -4.67
CA GLY A 40 -7.49 -13.37 -3.51
C GLY A 40 -6.80 -12.00 -3.53
N PRO A 41 -5.94 -11.72 -2.54
CA PRO A 41 -5.31 -10.41 -2.40
C PRO A 41 -4.20 -10.15 -3.44
N GLY A 42 -4.07 -10.99 -4.47
CA GLY A 42 -2.94 -10.96 -5.42
C GLY A 42 -2.78 -9.61 -6.11
N GLN A 43 -3.87 -9.00 -6.55
CA GLN A 43 -3.83 -7.69 -7.21
C GLN A 43 -3.44 -6.56 -6.23
N VAL A 44 -3.95 -6.61 -4.99
CA VAL A 44 -3.57 -5.67 -3.93
C VAL A 44 -2.08 -5.83 -3.58
N LEU A 45 -1.58 -7.06 -3.47
CA LEU A 45 -0.17 -7.37 -3.20
C LEU A 45 0.76 -6.88 -4.31
N MET A 46 0.37 -7.02 -5.59
CA MET A 46 1.15 -6.52 -6.73
C MET A 46 1.41 -5.01 -6.66
N LEU A 47 0.48 -4.23 -6.09
CA LEU A 47 0.62 -2.78 -5.93
C LEU A 47 1.24 -2.40 -4.57
N ALA A 48 0.86 -3.10 -3.51
CA ALA A 48 1.26 -2.77 -2.15
C ALA A 48 2.73 -3.14 -1.86
N VAL A 49 3.22 -4.28 -2.37
CA VAL A 49 4.63 -4.70 -2.20
C VAL A 49 5.62 -3.66 -2.73
N PRO A 50 5.56 -3.22 -4.00
CA PRO A 50 6.48 -2.21 -4.50
C PRO A 50 6.32 -0.87 -3.77
N THR A 51 5.09 -0.49 -3.37
CA THR A 51 4.83 0.72 -2.60
C THR A 51 5.56 0.69 -1.25
N ILE A 52 5.42 -0.40 -0.48
CA ILE A 52 6.06 -0.57 0.82
C ILE A 52 7.58 -0.53 0.68
N LEU A 53 8.15 -1.15 -0.37
CA LEU A 53 9.59 -1.12 -0.61
C LEU A 53 10.10 0.30 -0.88
N ILE A 54 9.41 1.06 -1.75
CA ILE A 54 9.82 2.41 -2.14
C ILE A 54 9.72 3.37 -0.94
N TYR A 55 8.56 3.40 -0.29
CA TYR A 55 8.33 4.34 0.82
C TYR A 55 9.02 3.88 2.11
N GLY A 56 9.16 2.58 2.35
CA GLY A 56 9.97 2.06 3.47
C GLY A 56 11.46 2.42 3.33
N ALA A 57 12.02 2.28 2.13
CA ALA A 57 13.39 2.72 1.86
C ALA A 57 13.54 4.25 1.98
N GLY A 58 12.55 5.01 1.49
CA GLY A 58 12.48 6.47 1.64
C GLY A 58 12.44 6.92 3.10
N ALA A 59 11.63 6.25 3.93
CA ALA A 59 11.58 6.47 5.37
C ALA A 59 12.94 6.21 6.03
N LEU A 60 13.56 5.07 5.75
CA LEU A 60 14.85 4.71 6.35
C LEU A 60 15.97 5.68 5.93
N PHE A 61 15.96 6.13 4.68
CA PHE A 61 16.86 7.18 4.19
C PHE A 61 16.65 8.51 4.91
N ALA A 62 15.39 8.94 5.06
CA ALA A 62 15.05 10.20 5.71
C ALA A 62 15.36 10.17 7.22
N TYR A 63 15.11 9.05 7.89
CA TYR A 63 15.45 8.83 9.30
C TYR A 63 16.95 9.02 9.56
N ARG A 64 17.80 8.42 8.71
CA ARG A 64 19.27 8.51 8.84
C ARG A 64 19.83 9.91 8.57
N ALA A 65 19.12 10.75 7.82
CA ALA A 65 19.60 12.07 7.42
C ALA A 65 19.44 13.17 8.50
N GLY A 66 18.69 12.91 9.58
CA GLY A 66 18.73 13.67 10.85
C GLY A 66 18.22 15.13 10.86
N ARG A 67 18.02 15.79 9.70
CA ARG A 67 17.51 17.19 9.64
C ARG A 67 16.00 17.27 9.80
N ARG A 68 15.50 18.44 10.25
CA ARG A 68 14.07 18.72 10.46
C ARG A 68 13.20 18.40 9.23
N PHE A 69 13.65 18.79 8.03
CA PHE A 69 12.94 18.49 6.78
C PHE A 69 12.80 16.97 6.52
N HIS A 70 13.83 16.19 6.84
CA HIS A 70 13.79 14.74 6.68
C HIS A 70 12.79 14.07 7.63
N ARG A 71 12.45 14.68 8.77
CA ARG A 71 11.42 14.14 9.67
C ARG A 71 10.03 14.17 9.04
N LEU A 72 9.70 15.22 8.30
CA LEU A 72 8.41 15.31 7.59
C LEU A 72 8.32 14.25 6.50
N VAL A 73 9.39 14.08 5.71
CA VAL A 73 9.45 13.03 4.67
C VAL A 73 9.34 11.65 5.31
N PHE A 74 10.05 11.41 6.42
CA PHE A 74 9.95 10.16 7.17
C PHE A 74 8.51 9.86 7.59
N LEU A 75 7.83 10.83 8.20
CA LEU A 75 6.44 10.69 8.63
C LEU A 75 5.51 10.41 7.44
N LEU A 76 5.65 11.14 6.34
CA LEU A 76 4.87 10.91 5.12
C LEU A 76 5.06 9.49 4.58
N CYS A 77 6.32 9.05 4.46
CA CYS A 77 6.63 7.71 3.99
C CYS A 77 6.09 6.63 4.93
N LEU A 78 6.16 6.86 6.25
CA LEU A 78 5.65 5.96 7.26
C LEU A 78 4.12 5.83 7.17
N VAL A 79 3.40 6.95 7.03
CA VAL A 79 1.94 6.97 6.86
C VAL A 79 1.53 6.21 5.61
N ILE A 80 2.21 6.43 4.48
CA ILE A 80 1.94 5.71 3.22
C ILE A 80 2.15 4.21 3.39
N ALA A 81 3.27 3.80 4.01
CA ALA A 81 3.57 2.39 4.26
C ALA A 81 2.56 1.73 5.21
N LEU A 82 2.15 2.42 6.29
CA LEU A 82 1.14 1.94 7.21
C LEU A 82 -0.23 1.79 6.53
N ALA A 83 -0.65 2.79 5.75
CA ALA A 83 -1.92 2.74 5.02
C ALA A 83 -1.95 1.58 4.02
N THR A 84 -0.84 1.31 3.33
CA THR A 84 -0.74 0.14 2.43
C THR A 84 -0.80 -1.19 3.19
N VAL A 85 -0.17 -1.30 4.35
CA VAL A 85 -0.26 -2.51 5.19
C VAL A 85 -1.70 -2.75 5.67
N LEU A 86 -2.42 -1.70 6.06
CA LEU A 86 -3.83 -1.81 6.44
C LEU A 86 -4.69 -2.29 5.26
N ASN A 87 -4.44 -1.79 4.04
CA ASN A 87 -5.16 -2.25 2.85
C ASN A 87 -4.89 -3.75 2.56
N ILE A 88 -3.65 -4.22 2.74
CA ILE A 88 -3.33 -5.65 2.64
C ILE A 88 -4.10 -6.45 3.70
N ALA A 89 -4.14 -5.96 4.94
CA ALA A 89 -4.83 -6.65 6.03
C ALA A 89 -6.33 -6.78 5.77
N GLU A 90 -6.98 -5.74 5.23
CA GLU A 90 -8.38 -5.78 4.80
C GLU A 90 -8.57 -6.79 3.67
N ALA A 91 -7.69 -6.80 2.67
CA ALA A 91 -7.78 -7.77 1.57
C ALA A 91 -7.63 -9.23 2.03
N VAL A 92 -6.73 -9.47 2.98
CA VAL A 92 -6.55 -10.80 3.59
C VAL A 92 -7.74 -11.17 4.46
N HIS A 93 -8.28 -10.22 5.24
CA HIS A 93 -9.47 -10.46 6.06
C HIS A 93 -10.69 -10.84 5.21
N GLU A 94 -10.89 -10.16 4.09
CA GLU A 94 -11.96 -10.44 3.14
C GLU A 94 -11.81 -11.84 2.53
N LEU A 95 -10.59 -12.24 2.13
CA LEU A 95 -10.32 -13.60 1.65
C LEU A 95 -10.63 -14.65 2.71
N TYR A 96 -10.19 -14.44 3.95
CA TYR A 96 -10.46 -15.37 5.06
C TYR A 96 -11.95 -15.50 5.36
N ARG A 97 -12.69 -14.39 5.29
CA ARG A 97 -14.15 -14.40 5.45
C ARG A 97 -14.82 -15.23 4.36
N ASN A 98 -14.48 -14.98 3.10
CA ASN A 98 -15.04 -15.71 1.95
C ASN A 98 -14.70 -17.21 1.99
N ALA A 99 -13.49 -17.57 2.45
CA ALA A 99 -13.07 -18.95 2.64
C ALA A 99 -13.81 -19.64 3.81
N ALA A 100 -14.04 -18.91 4.92
CA ALA A 100 -14.78 -19.42 6.07
C ALA A 100 -16.27 -19.65 5.75
N ASP A 101 -16.84 -18.81 4.90
CA ASP A 101 -18.21 -18.95 4.41
C ASP A 101 -18.36 -20.08 3.38
N GLY A 102 -17.25 -20.73 2.97
CA GLY A 102 -17.24 -21.89 2.06
C GLY A 102 -17.53 -21.55 0.60
N GLU A 103 -17.54 -20.25 0.27
CA GLU A 103 -17.94 -19.78 -1.04
C GLU A 103 -16.76 -19.75 -2.04
N CYS A 104 -15.53 -19.70 -1.54
CA CYS A 104 -14.30 -19.86 -2.33
C CYS A 104 -13.60 -21.17 -1.90
N LEU A 105 -13.67 -22.21 -2.73
CA LEU A 105 -13.09 -23.55 -2.52
C LEU A 105 -12.15 -23.92 -3.67
#